data_AF-A0A7J4F6F6-F1
#
_entry.id   AF-A0A7J4F6F6-F1
#
_cell.length_a   1.000
_cell.length_b   1.000
_cell.length_c   1.000
_cell.angle_alpha   90.00
_cell.angle_beta   90.00
_cell.angle_gamma   90.00
#
_symmetry.space_group_name_H-M   'P 1'
#
loop_
_entity.id
_entity.type
_entity.pdbx_description
1 polymer ?
#
loop_
_entity_poly.entity_id
_entity_poly.type
_entity_poly.pdbx_seq_one_letter_code
_entity_poly.pdbx_strand_id
1 'polypeptide(L)'
;MSDEEESSGEEEVVGDLLETFLDILRENISRSRLMTDLWAKDLYKDIDAGVPMERFAELYRIISFDIMENILTIVPPEEAMVIATNMDHFLQIELLNKRFDIDIMDRFQKEFVAEHGDTFGDQEGFSELVARFEAEWANSPKDYLDGMTPNQALNRTFSEWLEQWDTGTGASDGRDPKRDSTDAATG
;
A
#
# COMPACT_ATOMS: atom_id res chain seq x y z
N MET A 1 1.72 44.42 21.11
CA MET A 1 0.90 44.00 19.95
C MET A 1 1.60 42.94 19.11
N SER A 2 2.76 42.43 19.51
CA SER A 2 3.47 41.34 18.83
C SER A 2 3.14 39.95 19.38
N ASP A 3 2.78 39.84 20.65
CA ASP A 3 2.79 38.54 21.34
C ASP A 3 1.46 37.76 21.22
N GLU A 4 0.35 38.45 20.89
CA GLU A 4 -0.98 37.81 20.71
C GLU A 4 -1.20 37.24 19.30
N GLU A 5 -0.58 37.81 18.27
CA GLU A 5 -0.68 37.30 16.88
C GLU A 5 0.23 36.09 16.63
N GLU A 6 1.39 36.02 17.30
CA GLU A 6 2.33 34.89 17.19
C GLU A 6 1.77 33.64 17.90
N SER A 7 1.13 33.83 19.06
CA SER A 7 0.47 32.76 19.84
C SER A 7 -0.74 32.16 19.13
N SER A 8 -1.52 32.95 18.38
CA SER A 8 -2.70 32.43 17.66
C SER A 8 -2.34 31.57 16.45
N GLY A 9 -1.21 31.87 15.80
CA GLY A 9 -0.74 31.11 14.65
C GLY A 9 -0.16 29.74 15.03
N GLU A 10 0.53 29.65 16.18
CA GLU A 10 1.07 28.37 16.66
C GLU A 10 -0.05 27.40 17.12
N GLU A 11 -1.09 27.89 17.79
CA GLU A 11 -2.23 27.06 18.20
C GLU A 11 -3.05 26.53 17.00
N GLU A 12 -3.21 27.34 15.95
CA GLU A 12 -3.87 26.93 14.70
C GLU A 12 -3.07 25.83 13.98
N VAL A 13 -1.75 25.99 13.86
CA VAL A 13 -0.86 24.99 13.24
C VAL A 13 -0.85 23.68 14.03
N VAL A 14 -0.86 23.73 15.36
CA VAL A 14 -0.95 22.53 16.20
C VAL A 14 -2.31 21.84 16.06
N GLY A 15 -3.39 22.62 15.90
CA GLY A 15 -4.72 22.11 15.61
C GLY A 15 -4.77 21.31 14.30
N ASP A 16 -4.30 21.90 13.21
CA ASP A 16 -4.27 21.28 11.88
C ASP A 16 -3.40 20.00 11.84
N LEU A 17 -2.26 20.03 12.53
CA LEU A 17 -1.38 18.87 12.64
C LEU A 17 -2.07 17.71 13.39
N LEU A 18 -2.81 18.02 14.45
CA LEU A 18 -3.52 17.01 15.22
C LEU A 18 -4.68 16.41 14.42
N GLU A 19 -5.44 17.22 13.68
CA GLU A 19 -6.52 16.72 12.81
C GLU A 19 -5.98 15.77 11.73
N THR A 20 -4.90 16.18 11.07
CA THR A 20 -4.22 15.34 10.06
C THR A 20 -3.74 14.01 10.66
N PHE A 21 -3.16 14.05 11.86
CA PHE A 21 -2.73 12.85 12.56
C PHE A 21 -3.90 11.91 12.91
N LEU A 22 -5.04 12.46 13.35
CA LEU A 22 -6.24 11.67 13.63
C LEU A 22 -6.82 11.01 12.38
N ASP A 23 -6.80 11.69 11.24
CA ASP A 23 -7.23 11.10 9.96
C ASP A 23 -6.30 9.95 9.53
N ILE A 24 -4.99 10.08 9.75
CA ILE A 24 -4.05 8.99 9.52
C ILE A 24 -4.35 7.77 10.37
N LEU A 25 -4.66 7.94 11.66
CA LEU A 25 -5.04 6.82 12.53
C LEU A 25 -6.33 6.14 12.06
N ARG A 26 -7.32 6.90 11.58
CA ARG A 26 -8.56 6.33 11.01
C ARG A 26 -8.27 5.39 9.84
N GLU A 27 -7.27 5.71 9.03
CA GLU A 27 -6.85 4.87 7.90
C GLU A 27 -6.19 3.55 8.30
N ASN A 28 -5.85 3.32 9.59
CA ASN A 28 -5.34 2.02 10.04
C ASN A 28 -6.35 0.89 9.84
N ILE A 29 -7.64 1.20 9.80
CA ILE A 29 -8.68 0.22 9.44
C ILE A 29 -8.46 -0.27 8.01
N SER A 30 -8.21 0.65 7.07
CA SER A 30 -7.92 0.34 5.67
C SER A 30 -6.61 -0.43 5.55
N ARG A 31 -5.52 0.04 6.20
CA ARG A 31 -4.21 -0.62 6.18
C ARG A 31 -4.28 -2.05 6.71
N SER A 32 -4.88 -2.27 7.87
CA SER A 32 -4.99 -3.61 8.48
C SER A 32 -5.79 -4.59 7.63
N ARG A 33 -6.83 -4.12 6.93
CA ARG A 33 -7.57 -4.94 5.95
C ARG A 33 -6.70 -5.29 4.76
N LEU A 34 -6.01 -4.31 4.18
CA LEU A 34 -5.13 -4.55 3.03
C LEU A 34 -4.00 -5.53 3.38
N MET A 35 -3.37 -5.37 4.55
CA MET A 35 -2.39 -6.33 5.07
C MET A 35 -2.97 -7.74 5.19
N THR A 36 -4.23 -7.86 5.63
CA THR A 36 -4.92 -9.16 5.74
C THR A 36 -5.09 -9.80 4.37
N ASP A 37 -5.58 -9.03 3.39
CA ASP A 37 -5.77 -9.50 2.01
C ASP A 37 -4.44 -9.90 1.36
N LEU A 38 -3.38 -9.15 1.63
CA LEU A 38 -2.05 -9.38 1.07
C LEU A 38 -1.39 -10.62 1.69
N TRP A 39 -1.34 -10.69 3.03
CA TRP A 39 -0.37 -11.54 3.74
C TRP A 39 -0.98 -12.65 4.59
N ALA A 40 -2.24 -12.56 5.03
CA ALA A 40 -2.79 -13.52 5.99
C ALA A 40 -2.78 -14.96 5.44
N LYS A 41 -3.11 -15.15 4.16
CA LYS A 41 -3.13 -16.48 3.54
C LYS A 41 -1.75 -17.12 3.49
N ASP A 42 -0.71 -16.35 3.22
CA ASP A 42 0.64 -16.88 3.10
C ASP A 42 1.23 -17.16 4.48
N LEU A 43 1.03 -16.25 5.44
CA LEU A 43 1.37 -16.50 6.84
C LEU A 43 0.68 -17.75 7.40
N TYR A 44 -0.60 -17.95 7.08
CA TYR A 44 -1.36 -19.14 7.51
C TYR A 44 -0.77 -20.45 6.99
N LYS A 45 -0.13 -20.45 5.82
CA LYS A 45 0.54 -21.66 5.28
C LYS A 45 1.82 -21.99 6.04
N ASP A 46 2.50 -20.97 6.54
CA ASP A 46 3.81 -21.08 7.18
C ASP A 46 3.72 -21.34 8.69
N ILE A 47 2.57 -21.07 9.31
CA ILE A 47 2.35 -21.26 10.74
C ILE A 47 1.28 -22.33 11.01
N ASP A 48 1.48 -23.14 12.04
CA ASP A 48 0.39 -23.95 12.61
C ASP A 48 -0.47 -23.06 13.51
N ALA A 49 -1.46 -22.39 12.91
CA ALA A 49 -2.31 -21.44 13.61
C ALA A 49 -3.27 -22.10 14.62
N GLY A 50 -3.49 -23.43 14.54
CA GLY A 50 -4.45 -24.14 15.39
C GLY A 50 -5.91 -23.68 15.27
N VAL A 51 -6.23 -22.83 14.27
CA VAL A 51 -7.56 -22.26 14.01
C VAL A 51 -7.86 -22.27 12.50
N PRO A 52 -9.14 -22.22 12.08
CA PRO A 52 -9.51 -22.05 10.67
C PRO A 52 -8.99 -20.73 10.08
N MET A 53 -8.77 -20.70 8.76
CA MET A 53 -8.24 -19.53 8.03
C MET A 53 -9.07 -18.26 8.27
N GLU A 54 -10.39 -18.37 8.34
CA GLU A 54 -11.28 -17.22 8.55
C GLU A 54 -11.02 -16.58 9.92
N ARG A 55 -10.85 -17.40 10.97
CA ARG A 55 -10.53 -16.93 12.32
C ARG A 55 -9.11 -16.39 12.41
N PHE A 56 -8.18 -17.02 11.69
CA PHE A 56 -6.82 -16.50 11.59
C PHE A 56 -6.78 -15.12 10.94
N ALA A 57 -7.48 -14.92 9.82
CA ALA A 57 -7.54 -13.64 9.13
C ALA A 57 -8.18 -12.54 10.00
N GLU A 58 -9.25 -12.86 10.75
CA GLU A 58 -9.84 -11.94 11.72
C GLU A 58 -8.83 -11.52 12.81
N LEU A 59 -8.12 -12.48 13.39
CA LEU A 59 -7.08 -12.22 14.41
C LEU A 59 -5.93 -11.41 13.83
N TYR A 60 -5.47 -11.76 12.64
CA TYR A 60 -4.39 -11.08 11.94
C TYR A 60 -4.75 -9.61 11.68
N ARG A 61 -5.99 -9.33 11.25
CA ARG A 61 -6.47 -7.97 11.05
C ARG A 61 -6.46 -7.16 12.35
N ILE A 62 -6.95 -7.74 13.44
CA ILE A 62 -6.99 -7.07 14.76
C ILE A 62 -5.57 -6.76 15.24
N ILE A 63 -4.67 -7.74 15.15
CA ILE A 63 -3.27 -7.59 15.55
C ILE A 63 -2.56 -6.56 14.66
N SER A 64 -2.79 -6.60 13.36
CA SER A 64 -2.18 -5.64 12.42
C SER A 64 -2.66 -4.20 12.70
N PHE A 65 -3.94 -4.02 12.99
CA PHE A 65 -4.48 -2.73 13.40
C PHE A 65 -3.81 -2.23 14.69
N ASP A 66 -3.74 -3.08 15.72
CA ASP A 66 -3.13 -2.72 17.01
C ASP A 66 -1.63 -2.40 16.87
N ILE A 67 -0.89 -3.15 16.06
CA ILE A 67 0.52 -2.86 15.77
C ILE A 67 0.66 -1.49 15.10
N MET A 68 -0.19 -1.17 14.12
CA MET A 68 -0.14 0.12 13.41
C MET A 68 -0.49 1.29 14.34
N GLU A 69 -1.54 1.15 15.16
CA GLU A 69 -1.89 2.15 16.18
C GLU A 69 -0.71 2.42 17.12
N ASN A 70 -0.08 1.36 17.63
CA ASN A 70 1.07 1.50 18.51
C ASN A 70 2.26 2.16 17.80
N ILE A 71 2.60 1.76 16.58
CA ILE A 71 3.73 2.35 15.82
C ILE A 71 3.52 3.84 15.58
N LEU A 72 2.31 4.26 15.22
CA LEU A 72 2.03 5.65 14.87
C LEU A 72 1.86 6.56 16.10
N THR A 73 1.55 6.00 17.27
CA THR A 73 1.33 6.79 18.51
C THR A 73 2.58 6.92 19.39
N ILE A 74 3.63 6.12 19.17
CA ILE A 74 4.89 6.20 19.93
C ILE A 74 5.88 7.23 19.38
N VAL A 75 5.65 7.72 18.15
CA VAL A 75 6.51 8.69 17.46
C VAL A 75 5.84 10.08 17.42
N PRO A 76 6.61 11.18 17.22
CA PRO A 76 6.04 12.49 16.95
C PRO A 76 5.08 12.48 15.75
N PRO A 77 4.04 13.35 15.72
CA PRO A 77 3.07 13.38 14.63
C PRO A 77 3.70 13.48 13.24
N GLU A 78 4.72 14.33 13.04
CA GLU A 78 5.35 14.46 11.72
C GLU A 78 6.00 13.16 11.24
N GLU A 79 6.64 12.43 12.14
CA GLU A 79 7.24 11.12 11.84
C GLU A 79 6.16 10.08 11.57
N ALA A 80 5.05 10.10 12.33
CA ALA A 80 3.91 9.23 12.09
C ALA A 80 3.32 9.45 10.69
N MET A 81 3.21 10.70 10.23
CA MET A 81 2.73 11.02 8.89
C MET A 81 3.62 10.42 7.79
N VAL A 82 4.94 10.52 7.96
CA VAL A 82 5.91 9.95 7.02
C VAL A 82 5.83 8.42 7.02
N ILE A 83 5.76 7.79 8.20
CA ILE A 83 5.64 6.34 8.32
C ILE A 83 4.35 5.85 7.67
N ALA A 84 3.22 6.50 7.95
CA ALA A 84 1.92 6.14 7.40
C ALA A 84 1.91 6.26 5.87
N THR A 85 2.42 7.37 5.33
CA THR A 85 2.51 7.61 3.88
C THR A 85 3.38 6.54 3.19
N ASN A 86 4.54 6.24 3.76
CA ASN A 86 5.43 5.22 3.21
C ASN A 86 4.81 3.81 3.28
N MET A 87 4.08 3.51 4.36
CA MET A 87 3.34 2.26 4.49
C MET A 87 2.24 2.16 3.43
N ASP A 88 1.50 3.23 3.17
CA ASP A 88 0.46 3.25 2.15
C ASP A 88 1.03 2.99 0.76
N HIS A 89 2.13 3.66 0.39
CA HIS A 89 2.81 3.41 -0.87
C HIS A 89 3.30 1.96 -0.98
N PHE A 90 3.89 1.42 0.09
CA PHE A 90 4.35 0.03 0.12
C PHE A 90 3.20 -0.95 -0.08
N LEU A 91 2.09 -0.79 0.65
CA LEU A 91 0.93 -1.66 0.53
C LEU A 91 0.26 -1.55 -0.86
N GLN A 92 0.24 -0.36 -1.47
CA GLN A 92 -0.25 -0.17 -2.84
C GLN A 92 0.63 -0.89 -3.87
N ILE A 93 1.95 -0.83 -3.71
CA ILE A 93 2.90 -1.58 -4.56
C ILE A 93 2.68 -3.09 -4.42
N GLU A 94 2.55 -3.60 -3.19
CA GLU A 94 2.30 -5.01 -2.94
C GLU A 94 0.96 -5.47 -3.55
N LEU A 95 -0.08 -4.63 -3.45
CA LEU A 95 -1.37 -4.90 -4.08
C LEU A 95 -1.28 -4.94 -5.60
N LEU A 96 -0.55 -3.99 -6.21
CA LEU A 96 -0.30 -3.98 -7.65
C LEU A 96 0.46 -5.24 -8.08
N ASN A 97 1.54 -5.58 -7.38
CA ASN A 97 2.35 -6.77 -7.64
C ASN A 97 1.48 -8.03 -7.62
N LYS A 98 0.62 -8.17 -6.60
CA LYS A 98 -0.32 -9.29 -6.48
C LYS A 98 -1.37 -9.31 -7.59
N ARG A 99 -1.86 -8.14 -8.03
CA ARG A 99 -2.87 -8.00 -9.10
C ARG A 99 -2.34 -8.45 -10.45
N PHE A 100 -1.11 -8.07 -10.80
CA PHE A 100 -0.51 -8.31 -12.11
C PHE A 100 0.46 -9.50 -12.13
N ASP A 101 0.71 -10.14 -10.99
CA ASP A 101 1.70 -11.21 -10.81
C ASP A 101 3.11 -10.77 -11.27
N ILE A 102 3.54 -9.60 -10.78
CA ILE A 102 4.83 -8.98 -11.11
C ILE A 102 5.55 -8.49 -9.84
N ASP A 103 6.82 -8.16 -9.99
CA ASP A 103 7.57 -7.31 -9.06
C ASP A 103 7.90 -5.99 -9.77
N ILE A 104 7.13 -4.94 -9.47
CA ILE A 104 7.24 -3.64 -10.14
C ILE A 104 8.58 -2.95 -9.88
N MET A 105 9.20 -3.18 -8.72
CA MET A 105 10.50 -2.58 -8.36
C MET A 105 11.64 -3.29 -9.08
N ASP A 106 11.58 -4.62 -9.20
CA ASP A 106 12.52 -5.39 -10.03
C ASP A 106 12.40 -5.00 -11.51
N ARG A 107 11.18 -4.75 -12.01
CA ARG A 107 10.97 -4.22 -13.38
C ARG A 107 11.62 -2.86 -13.56
N PHE A 108 11.38 -1.92 -12.64
CA PHE A 108 11.99 -0.60 -12.66
C PHE A 108 13.52 -0.71 -12.69
N GLN A 109 14.11 -1.50 -11.78
CA GLN A 109 15.56 -1.67 -11.69
C GLN A 109 16.15 -2.28 -12.97
N LYS A 110 15.52 -3.32 -13.52
CA LYS A 110 15.98 -3.97 -14.75
C LYS A 110 15.93 -3.05 -15.95
N GLU A 111 14.86 -2.28 -16.09
CA GLU A 111 14.71 -1.31 -17.18
C GLU A 111 15.71 -0.16 -17.04
N PHE A 112 15.90 0.36 -15.82
CA PHE A 112 16.90 1.40 -15.54
C PHE A 112 18.32 0.93 -15.90
N VAL A 113 18.72 -0.26 -15.45
CA VAL A 113 20.04 -0.82 -15.75
C VAL A 113 20.20 -1.14 -17.24
N ALA A 114 19.14 -1.58 -17.91
CA ALA A 114 19.17 -1.84 -19.34
C ALA A 114 19.40 -0.56 -20.16
N GLU A 115 18.87 0.58 -19.71
CA GLU A 115 18.99 1.87 -20.41
C GLU A 115 20.27 2.63 -20.05
N HIS A 116 20.66 2.63 -18.77
CA HIS A 116 21.73 3.48 -18.26
C HIS A 116 22.99 2.72 -17.80
N GLY A 117 22.95 1.39 -17.81
CA GLY A 117 24.03 0.53 -17.32
C GLY A 117 24.03 0.37 -15.81
N ASP A 118 25.05 -0.29 -15.28
CA ASP A 118 25.24 -0.59 -13.85
C ASP A 118 26.39 0.21 -13.20
N THR A 119 27.02 1.09 -13.96
CA THR A 119 28.22 1.83 -13.55
C THR A 119 27.95 3.32 -13.61
N PHE A 120 28.04 3.99 -12.44
CA PHE A 120 27.72 5.41 -12.29
C PHE A 120 28.94 6.19 -11.79
N GLY A 121 29.05 7.45 -12.19
CA GLY A 121 30.20 8.31 -11.87
C GLY A 121 30.19 8.82 -10.43
N ASP A 122 29.21 9.65 -10.09
CA ASP A 122 29.03 10.22 -8.76
C ASP A 122 27.57 10.10 -8.29
N GLN A 123 27.36 10.33 -6.99
CA GLN A 123 26.07 10.12 -6.32
C GLN A 123 25.01 11.16 -6.72
N GLU A 124 25.42 12.40 -7.00
CA GLU A 124 24.51 13.48 -7.39
C GLU A 124 23.94 13.22 -8.78
N GLY A 125 24.81 12.92 -9.76
CA GLY A 125 24.41 12.54 -11.10
C GLY A 125 23.61 11.24 -11.15
N PHE A 126 23.88 10.27 -10.26
CA PHE A 126 23.05 9.08 -10.11
C PHE A 126 21.62 9.43 -9.66
N SER A 127 21.49 10.26 -8.62
CA SER A 127 20.19 10.67 -8.06
C SER A 127 19.34 11.42 -9.10
N GLU A 128 19.94 12.36 -9.83
CA GLU A 128 19.26 13.10 -10.90
C GLU A 128 18.83 12.19 -12.06
N LEU A 129 19.67 11.22 -12.42
CA LEU A 129 19.39 10.25 -13.47
C LEU A 129 18.23 9.34 -13.10
N VAL A 130 18.22 8.81 -11.86
CA VAL A 130 17.13 7.98 -11.34
C VAL A 130 15.84 8.79 -11.30
N ALA A 131 15.86 10.02 -10.79
CA ALA A 131 14.66 10.86 -10.69
C ALA A 131 14.04 11.16 -12.07
N ARG A 132 14.88 11.44 -13.09
CA ARG A 132 14.39 11.64 -14.46
C ARG A 132 13.81 10.35 -15.04
N PHE A 133 14.53 9.24 -14.90
CA PHE A 133 14.06 7.95 -15.40
C PHE A 133 12.74 7.55 -14.74
N GLU A 134 12.61 7.69 -13.42
CA GLU A 134 11.39 7.42 -12.67
C GLU A 134 10.20 8.24 -13.18
N ALA A 135 10.39 9.55 -13.37
CA ALA A 135 9.33 10.42 -13.86
C ALA A 135 8.82 10.00 -15.26
N GLU A 136 9.72 9.59 -16.15
CA GLU A 136 9.36 9.10 -17.49
C GLU A 136 8.75 7.70 -17.43
N TRP A 137 9.37 6.80 -16.67
CA TRP A 137 8.99 5.40 -16.54
C TRP A 137 7.61 5.24 -15.90
N ALA A 138 7.31 5.99 -14.85
CA ALA A 138 6.05 5.95 -14.11
C ALA A 138 4.84 6.44 -14.94
N ASN A 139 5.12 7.20 -16.00
CA ASN A 139 4.12 7.79 -16.90
C ASN A 139 4.15 7.19 -18.32
N SER A 140 4.92 6.13 -18.53
CA SER A 140 4.99 5.43 -19.81
C SER A 140 4.17 4.13 -19.78
N PRO A 141 3.38 3.82 -20.83
CA PRO A 141 2.64 2.57 -20.92
C PRO A 141 3.53 1.32 -20.81
N LYS A 142 3.06 0.30 -20.07
CA LYS A 142 3.75 -0.98 -19.90
C LYS A 142 2.87 -2.14 -20.33
N ASP A 143 3.40 -3.03 -21.15
CA ASP A 143 2.68 -4.22 -21.62
C ASP A 143 2.30 -5.15 -20.46
N TYR A 144 3.16 -5.25 -19.44
CA TYR A 144 2.90 -6.04 -18.22
C TYR A 144 1.91 -5.38 -17.25
N LEU A 145 1.38 -4.20 -17.59
CA LEU A 145 0.30 -3.51 -16.89
C LEU A 145 -0.92 -3.31 -17.82
N ASP A 146 -1.12 -4.21 -18.78
CA ASP A 146 -2.20 -4.13 -19.77
C ASP A 146 -2.23 -2.80 -20.56
N GLY A 147 -1.05 -2.22 -20.80
CA GLY A 147 -0.90 -0.94 -21.51
C GLY A 147 -1.14 0.31 -20.64
N MET A 148 -1.37 0.16 -19.34
CA MET A 148 -1.40 1.27 -18.39
C MET A 148 0.01 1.75 -18.04
N THR A 149 0.11 3.00 -17.57
CA THR A 149 1.33 3.46 -16.90
C THR A 149 1.37 2.92 -15.46
N PRO A 150 2.55 2.82 -14.82
CA PRO A 150 2.65 2.46 -13.41
C PRO A 150 1.76 3.31 -12.49
N ASN A 151 1.74 4.64 -12.66
CA ASN A 151 0.86 5.52 -11.89
C ASN A 151 -0.62 5.23 -12.10
N GLN A 152 -1.04 4.96 -13.34
CA GLN A 152 -2.43 4.59 -13.64
C GLN A 152 -2.79 3.25 -13.01
N ALA A 153 -1.91 2.26 -13.09
CA ALA A 153 -2.14 0.93 -12.56
C ALA A 153 -2.22 0.94 -11.02
N LEU A 154 -1.34 1.69 -10.34
CA LEU A 154 -1.39 1.88 -8.88
C LEU A 154 -2.72 2.49 -8.45
N ASN A 155 -3.07 3.65 -9.01
CA ASN A 155 -4.31 4.36 -8.68
C ASN A 155 -5.54 3.49 -8.92
N ARG A 156 -5.62 2.87 -10.10
CA ARG A 156 -6.76 2.01 -10.46
C ARG A 156 -6.88 0.80 -9.55
N THR A 157 -5.78 0.10 -9.30
CA THR A 157 -5.80 -1.11 -8.47
C THR A 157 -6.25 -0.79 -7.05
N PHE A 158 -5.77 0.32 -6.49
CA PHE A 158 -6.15 0.74 -5.15
C PHE A 158 -7.61 1.21 -5.08
N SER A 159 -8.07 2.01 -6.05
CA SER A 159 -9.48 2.43 -6.13
C SER A 159 -10.44 1.24 -6.27
N GLU A 160 -10.13 0.28 -7.16
CA GLU A 160 -10.95 -0.93 -7.31
C GLU A 160 -10.97 -1.79 -6.03
N TRP A 161 -9.87 -1.81 -5.26
CA TRP A 161 -9.82 -2.51 -3.98
C TRP A 161 -10.69 -1.82 -2.91
N LEU A 162 -10.63 -0.48 -2.82
CA LEU A 162 -11.49 0.29 -1.91
C LEU A 162 -12.97 0.07 -2.21
N GLU A 163 -13.37 0.13 -3.48
CA GLU A 163 -14.76 -0.10 -3.91
C GLU A 163 -15.27 -1.51 -3.55
N GLN A 164 -14.43 -2.53 -3.68
CA GLN A 164 -14.79 -3.90 -3.30
C GLN A 164 -15.13 -3.99 -1.81
N TRP A 165 -14.39 -3.26 -0.97
CA TRP A 165 -14.61 -3.26 0.46
C TRP A 165 -15.84 -2.43 0.87
N ASP A 166 -16.08 -1.28 0.25
CA ASP A 166 -17.27 -0.48 0.52
C ASP A 166 -18.56 -1.21 0.10
N THR A 167 -18.48 -2.04 -0.93
CA THR A 167 -19.60 -2.86 -1.40
C THR A 167 -19.75 -4.21 -0.70
N GLY A 168 -18.81 -4.57 0.19
CA GLY A 168 -18.81 -5.86 0.89
C GLY A 168 -18.46 -7.07 0.00
N THR A 169 -17.86 -6.84 -1.16
CA THR A 169 -17.39 -7.86 -2.10
C THR A 169 -15.89 -8.19 -1.93
N GLY A 170 -15.19 -7.42 -1.10
CA GLY A 170 -13.79 -7.64 -0.72
C GLY A 170 -13.57 -9.02 -0.07
N ALA A 171 -12.54 -9.71 -0.53
CA ALA A 171 -12.29 -11.13 -0.32
C ALA A 171 -12.13 -11.52 1.16
N SER A 172 -13.25 -11.86 1.80
CA SER A 172 -13.29 -12.71 3.00
C SER A 172 -13.77 -14.12 2.69
N ASP A 173 -14.06 -14.44 1.43
CA ASP A 173 -14.51 -15.76 1.05
C ASP A 173 -13.44 -16.40 0.16
N GLY A 174 -12.79 -17.44 0.65
CA GLY A 174 -11.80 -18.24 -0.08
C GLY A 174 -12.37 -18.99 -1.29
N ARG A 175 -13.32 -18.41 -2.02
CA ARG A 175 -13.90 -18.95 -3.24
C ARG A 175 -13.01 -18.60 -4.42
N ASP A 176 -12.29 -19.59 -4.87
CA ASP A 176 -11.68 -19.63 -6.19
C ASP A 176 -12.79 -19.51 -7.26
N PRO A 177 -12.85 -18.41 -8.05
CA PRO A 177 -13.89 -18.22 -9.07
C PRO A 177 -13.82 -19.26 -10.20
N LYS A 178 -12.79 -20.12 -10.24
CA LYS A 178 -12.70 -21.23 -11.22
C LYS A 178 -13.41 -22.52 -10.80
N ARG A 179 -14.06 -22.59 -9.62
CA ARG A 179 -14.75 -23.82 -9.17
C ARG A 179 -16.26 -23.88 -9.46
N ASP A 180 -16.92 -22.77 -9.75
CA ASP A 180 -18.39 -22.76 -9.93
C ASP A 180 -18.88 -23.06 -11.36
N SER A 181 -17.98 -23.41 -12.29
CA SER A 181 -18.39 -23.75 -13.67
C SER A 181 -18.54 -25.25 -13.96
N THR A 182 -18.19 -26.13 -13.02
CA THR A 182 -18.26 -27.60 -13.24
C THR A 182 -19.47 -28.30 -12.64
N ASP A 183 -20.27 -27.66 -11.78
CA ASP A 183 -21.40 -28.33 -11.10
C ASP A 183 -22.78 -28.03 -11.72
N ALA A 184 -22.85 -27.24 -12.80
CA ALA A 184 -24.10 -26.97 -13.52
C ALA A 184 -24.44 -28.01 -14.61
N ALA A 185 -23.72 -29.14 -14.68
CA ALA A 185 -23.89 -30.13 -15.74
C ALA A 185 -24.09 -31.57 -15.23
N THR A 186 -24.82 -31.76 -14.13
CA THR A 186 -25.49 -33.05 -13.83
C THR A 186 -26.59 -32.84 -12.80
N GLY A 187 -27.84 -32.73 -13.28
CA GLY A 187 -29.05 -32.64 -12.46
C GLY A 187 -30.27 -32.47 -13.33
#